data_AF-A0A7I4YGB5-F1
#
_entry.id   AF-A0A7I4YGB5-F1
#
_cell.length_a   1.000
_cell.length_b   1.000
_cell.length_c   1.000
_cell.angle_alpha   90.00
_cell.angle_beta   90.00
_cell.angle_gamma   90.00
#
_symmetry.space_group_name_H-M   'P 1'
#
loop_
_entity.id
_entity.type
_entity.pdbx_description
1 polymer ?
#
loop_
_entity_poly.entity_id
_entity_poly.type
_entity_poly.pdbx_seq_one_letter_code
_entity_poly.pdbx_strand_id
1 'polypeptide(L)'
;VMKSLVLALVVCALARTVASCDKFQKYKEMFCKYPGEPNTCLTSNAHSFEASCCASKGGCNSREFPKDKVCCFTQACLDRCYPGKGYRMGTVY
;
A
#
# COMPACT_ATOMS: atom_id res chain seq x y z
N VAL A 1 -24.08 30.50 7.65
CA VAL A 1 -23.08 30.70 6.58
C VAL A 1 -21.69 30.19 6.98
N MET A 2 -21.09 30.66 8.09
CA MET A 2 -19.72 30.27 8.51
C MET A 2 -19.58 28.78 8.90
N LYS A 3 -20.55 28.21 9.64
CA LYS A 3 -20.56 26.77 9.99
C LYS A 3 -20.59 25.84 8.75
N SER A 4 -21.34 26.21 7.71
CA SER A 4 -21.45 25.43 6.47
C SER A 4 -20.15 25.45 5.65
N LEU A 5 -19.45 26.59 5.64
CA LEU A 5 -18.11 26.72 5.02
C LEU A 5 -17.07 25.87 5.75
N VAL A 6 -17.07 25.87 7.08
CA VAL A 6 -16.17 25.04 7.88
C VAL A 6 -16.44 23.55 7.65
N LEU A 7 -17.72 23.14 7.61
CA LEU A 7 -18.09 21.75 7.33
C LEU A 7 -17.61 21.30 5.93
N ALA A 8 -17.80 22.14 4.92
CA ALA A 8 -17.37 21.85 3.55
C ALA A 8 -15.84 21.70 3.45
N LEU A 9 -15.08 22.55 4.13
CA LEU A 9 -13.61 22.47 4.16
C LEU A 9 -13.13 21.19 4.85
N VAL A 10 -13.77 20.77 5.95
CA VAL A 10 -13.45 19.52 6.66
C VAL A 10 -13.74 18.31 5.76
N VAL A 11 -14.89 18.29 5.07
CA VAL A 11 -15.23 17.21 4.13
C VAL A 11 -14.25 17.14 2.97
N CYS A 12 -13.86 18.28 2.38
CA CYS A 12 -12.86 18.31 1.31
C CYS A 12 -11.48 17.85 1.78
N ALA A 13 -11.07 18.17 3.01
CA ALA A 13 -9.82 17.70 3.58
C ALA A 13 -9.83 16.18 3.77
N LEU A 14 -10.91 15.62 4.33
CA LEU A 14 -11.09 14.18 4.53
C LEU A 14 -11.13 13.41 3.21
N ALA A 15 -11.85 13.93 2.20
CA ALA A 15 -11.91 13.30 0.88
C ALA A 15 -10.52 13.23 0.22
N ARG A 16 -9.69 14.26 0.39
CA ARG A 16 -8.31 14.29 -0.13
C ARG A 16 -7.40 13.28 0.57
N THR A 17 -7.55 13.09 1.87
CA THR A 17 -6.77 12.09 2.61
C THR A 17 -7.14 10.67 2.20
N VAL A 18 -8.43 10.37 2.01
CA VAL A 18 -8.90 9.06 1.54
C VAL A 18 -8.36 8.76 0.14
N ALA A 19 -8.49 9.71 -0.80
CA ALA A 19 -7.96 9.55 -2.15
C ALA A 19 -6.42 9.41 -2.20
N SER A 20 -5.70 9.98 -1.23
CA SER A 20 -4.24 9.84 -1.12
C SER A 20 -3.86 8.44 -0.61
N CYS A 21 -4.67 7.84 0.27
CA CYS A 21 -4.51 6.46 0.73
C CYS A 21 -4.83 5.42 -0.36
N ASP A 22 -5.75 5.72 -1.28
CA ASP A 22 -6.08 4.80 -2.39
C ASP A 22 -4.86 4.46 -3.26
N LYS A 23 -3.92 5.40 -3.40
CA LYS A 23 -2.66 5.15 -4.11
C LYS A 23 -1.79 4.11 -3.41
N PHE A 24 -1.73 4.13 -2.08
CA PHE A 24 -0.99 3.13 -1.31
C PHE A 24 -1.55 1.73 -1.56
N GLN A 25 -2.88 1.59 -1.48
CA GLN A 25 -3.55 0.32 -1.74
C GLN A 25 -3.35 -0.14 -3.18
N LYS A 26 -3.47 0.77 -4.16
CA LYS A 26 -3.19 0.48 -5.57
C LYS A 26 -1.77 -0.06 -5.77
N TYR A 27 -0.75 0.54 -5.16
CA TYR A 27 0.64 0.11 -5.32
C TYR A 27 0.95 -1.17 -4.56
N LYS A 28 0.32 -1.40 -3.40
CA LYS A 28 0.36 -2.69 -2.72
C LYS A 28 -0.17 -3.81 -3.63
N GLU A 29 -1.35 -3.63 -4.22
CA GLU A 29 -1.92 -4.61 -5.15
C GLU A 29 -1.04 -4.83 -6.37
N MET A 30 -0.47 -3.75 -6.93
CA MET A 30 0.37 -3.83 -8.12
C MET A 30 1.73 -4.50 -7.89
N PHE A 31 2.38 -4.23 -6.75
CA PHE A 31 3.77 -4.65 -6.52
C PHE A 31 3.92 -5.80 -5.54
N CYS A 32 2.97 -5.99 -4.61
CA CYS A 32 3.09 -6.98 -3.56
C CYS A 32 2.17 -8.20 -3.76
N LYS A 33 1.32 -8.20 -4.80
CA LYS A 33 0.48 -9.35 -5.13
C LYS A 33 1.24 -10.32 -6.02
N TYR A 34 1.37 -11.55 -5.55
CA TYR A 34 1.95 -12.62 -6.36
C TYR A 34 0.91 -13.16 -7.36
N PRO A 35 1.32 -13.51 -8.60
CA PRO A 35 0.42 -14.07 -9.59
C PRO A 35 -0.30 -15.34 -9.08
N GLY A 36 -1.62 -15.38 -9.28
CA GLY A 36 -2.46 -16.50 -8.85
C GLY A 36 -2.86 -16.49 -7.37
N GLU A 37 -2.37 -15.53 -6.58
CA GLU A 37 -2.74 -15.40 -5.17
C GLU A 37 -3.93 -14.45 -4.99
N PRO A 38 -4.88 -14.76 -4.08
CA PRO A 38 -6.04 -13.91 -3.86
C PRO A 38 -5.66 -12.59 -3.18
N ASN A 39 -4.63 -12.62 -2.32
CA ASN A 39 -4.24 -11.52 -1.45
C ASN A 39 -2.77 -11.10 -1.67
N THR A 40 -2.47 -9.84 -1.39
CA THR A 40 -1.09 -9.32 -1.33
C THR A 40 -0.29 -9.96 -0.20
N CYS A 41 1.03 -10.07 -0.38
CA CYS A 41 1.95 -10.56 0.65
C CYS A 41 2.88 -9.44 1.11
N LEU A 42 2.70 -9.04 2.37
CA LEU A 42 3.29 -7.84 2.95
C LEU A 42 4.23 -8.19 4.10
N THR A 43 5.24 -7.35 4.31
CA THR A 43 6.06 -7.43 5.53
C THR A 43 5.22 -7.11 6.77
N SER A 44 5.68 -7.54 7.95
CA SER A 44 5.01 -7.21 9.21
C SER A 44 4.90 -5.71 9.48
N ASN A 45 5.80 -4.90 8.91
CA ASN A 45 5.82 -3.45 9.12
C ASN A 45 5.19 -2.65 7.97
N ALA A 46 4.54 -3.31 7.01
CA ALA A 46 3.99 -2.66 5.82
C ALA A 46 3.02 -1.51 6.12
N HIS A 47 2.17 -1.65 7.15
CA HIS A 47 1.20 -0.63 7.54
C HIS A 47 1.83 0.67 8.06
N SER A 48 3.06 0.63 8.59
CA SER A 48 3.74 1.85 9.06
C SER A 48 4.01 2.86 7.93
N PHE A 49 4.06 2.39 6.68
CA PHE A 49 4.30 3.22 5.50
C PHE A 49 3.01 3.84 4.93
N GLU A 50 1.84 3.36 5.35
CA GLU A 50 0.54 3.81 4.88
C GLU A 50 0.28 5.27 5.28
N ALA A 51 0.50 5.60 6.56
CA ALA A 51 0.26 6.94 7.09
C ALA A 51 1.10 8.02 6.36
N SER A 52 2.37 7.70 6.06
CA SER A 52 3.25 8.61 5.33
C SER A 52 2.78 8.81 3.87
N CYS A 53 2.31 7.75 3.20
CA CYS A 53 1.74 7.86 1.87
C CYS A 53 0.44 8.69 1.87
N CYS A 54 -0.46 8.44 2.82
CA CYS A 54 -1.73 9.14 2.97
C CYS A 54 -1.57 10.64 3.29
N ALA A 55 -0.54 11.00 4.07
CA ALA A 55 -0.25 12.38 4.45
C ALA A 55 0.42 13.18 3.32
N SER A 56 1.00 12.51 2.32
CA SER A 56 1.60 13.18 1.16
C SER A 56 0.53 13.86 0.31
N LYS A 57 0.84 15.08 -0.17
CA LYS A 57 -0.09 15.85 -1.02
C LYS A 57 -0.32 15.11 -2.34
N GLY A 58 -1.49 14.50 -2.47
CA GLY A 58 -1.85 13.69 -3.63
C GLY A 58 -1.36 12.24 -3.55
N GLY A 59 -1.00 11.75 -2.36
CA GLY A 59 -0.53 10.39 -2.11
C GLY A 59 0.95 10.16 -2.41
N CYS A 60 1.44 8.96 -2.11
CA CYS A 60 2.79 8.54 -2.52
C CYS A 60 2.87 8.32 -4.03
N ASN A 61 4.08 8.40 -4.57
CA ASN A 61 4.40 8.05 -5.95
C ASN A 61 4.72 6.55 -6.06
N SER A 62 4.35 5.90 -7.18
CA SER A 62 4.71 4.50 -7.45
C SER A 62 6.23 4.27 -7.45
N ARG A 63 7.01 5.27 -7.87
CA ARG A 63 8.48 5.23 -7.89
C ARG A 63 9.09 5.32 -6.49
N GLU A 64 8.39 5.98 -5.58
CA GLU A 64 8.81 6.20 -4.19
C GLU A 64 8.21 5.17 -3.23
N PHE A 65 7.28 4.34 -3.72
CA PHE A 65 6.69 3.28 -2.93
C PHE A 65 7.81 2.32 -2.47
N PRO A 66 8.01 2.14 -1.15
CA PRO A 66 9.16 1.40 -0.62
C PRO A 66 8.91 -0.11 -0.73
N LYS A 67 9.00 -0.63 -1.96
CA LYS A 67 8.70 -2.02 -2.33
C LYS A 67 9.38 -3.02 -1.40
N ASP A 68 10.68 -2.87 -1.17
CA ASP A 68 11.47 -3.79 -0.33
C ASP A 68 11.14 -3.73 1.17
N LYS A 69 10.41 -2.69 1.60
CA LYS A 69 9.95 -2.54 2.98
C LYS A 69 8.50 -2.96 3.17
N VAL A 70 7.69 -2.90 2.10
CA VAL A 70 6.24 -3.16 2.16
C VAL A 70 5.89 -4.55 1.64
N CYS A 71 6.47 -4.97 0.51
CA CYS A 71 6.21 -6.25 -0.11
C CYS A 71 7.16 -7.34 0.42
N CYS A 72 6.72 -8.59 0.42
CA CYS A 72 7.59 -9.72 0.73
C CYS A 72 8.43 -10.12 -0.50
N PHE A 73 9.74 -9.89 -0.40
CA PHE A 73 10.74 -10.39 -1.36
C PHE A 73 11.82 -11.28 -0.72
N THR A 74 11.52 -11.95 0.38
CA THR A 74 12.41 -12.99 0.93
C THR A 74 11.66 -14.31 1.04
N GLN A 75 12.39 -15.42 0.93
CA GLN A 75 11.79 -16.76 1.02
C GLN A 75 11.01 -16.91 2.34
N ALA A 76 11.61 -16.53 3.47
CA ALA A 76 10.95 -16.57 4.77
C ALA A 76 9.65 -15.75 4.83
N CYS A 77 9.60 -14.59 4.16
CA CYS A 77 8.41 -13.74 4.13
C CYS A 77 7.30 -14.38 3.27
N LEU A 78 7.67 -14.98 2.13
CA LEU A 78 6.76 -15.68 1.26
C LEU A 78 6.25 -16.98 1.87
N ASP A 79 7.09 -17.76 2.54
CA ASP A 79 6.69 -19.02 3.18
C ASP A 79 5.61 -18.78 4.26
N ARG A 80 5.61 -17.58 4.87
CA ARG A 80 4.56 -17.15 5.79
C ARG A 80 3.24 -16.82 5.10
N CYS A 81 3.28 -16.16 3.93
CA CYS A 81 2.06 -15.81 3.20
C CYS A 81 1.49 -16.99 2.41
N TYR A 82 2.37 -17.80 1.85
CA TYR A 82 2.09 -18.78 0.81
C TYR A 82 2.80 -20.11 1.14
N PRO A 83 2.52 -20.73 2.30
CA PRO A 83 3.21 -21.92 2.73
C PRO A 83 3.07 -23.05 1.71
N GLY A 84 4.20 -23.66 1.34
CA GLY A 84 4.24 -24.79 0.40
C GLY A 84 4.04 -24.43 -1.08
N LYS A 85 3.87 -23.15 -1.44
CA LYS A 85 3.77 -22.73 -2.85
C LYS A 85 5.11 -22.72 -3.59
N GLY A 86 6.23 -22.75 -2.86
CA GLY A 86 7.57 -22.86 -3.45
C GLY A 86 7.99 -21.65 -4.29
N TYR A 87 7.38 -20.48 -4.08
CA TYR A 87 7.78 -19.23 -4.73
C TYR A 87 9.25 -18.94 -4.42
N ARG A 88 10.10 -18.85 -5.46
CA ARG A 88 11.52 -18.52 -5.34
C ARG A 88 11.78 -17.07 -5.74
N MET A 89 12.69 -16.41 -5.03
CA MET A 89 13.17 -15.08 -5.43
C MET A 89 13.93 -15.16 -6.75
N GLY A 90 13.62 -14.23 -7.66
CA GLY A 90 14.32 -14.10 -8.94
C GLY A 90 13.75 -14.93 -10.11
N THR A 91 12.66 -15.68 -9.91
CA THR A 91 12.03 -16.49 -10.98
C THR A 91 10.81 -15.84 -11.63
N VAL A 92 10.53 -14.56 -11.37
CA VAL A 92 9.43 -13.85 -12.02
C VAL A 92 9.96 -12.54 -12.60
N TYR A 93 10.17 -12.54 -13.92
CA TYR A 93 10.11 -11.38 -14.80
C TYR A 93 8.76 -11.38 -15.50
#